data_AF-A0A7C5RCR3-F1
#
_entry.id   AF-A0A7C5RCR3-F1
#
_cell.length_a   1.000
_cell.length_b   1.000
_cell.length_c   1.000
_cell.angle_alpha   90.00
_cell.angle_beta   90.00
_cell.angle_gamma   90.00
#
_symmetry.space_group_name_H-M   'P 1'
#
loop_
_entity.id
_entity.type
_entity.pdbx_description
1 polymer ?
#
loop_
_entity_poly.entity_id
_entity_poly.type
_entity_poly.pdbx_seq_one_letter_code
_entity_poly.pdbx_strand_id
1 'polypeptide(L)'
;MSLDLKKEFLRLLEEDEEFRYAVAGRIGILEILKRMDALEERMDRLWENQNKLWEEVRYLREGQNRLWESLNRLWESVKRLEENQNRLWENITKLWEEVKALREEYRKLRNYVVAGFSDLRSALGVTFEMQAASYLQLVLEQMGYGLARVERKFLVHDGDVIEINLFCEEPLVVGEVTLTVRSEEEAVREVSKLLKRIEAVVSRYGRRPVLSVLSVARATPEAAQKLRSEAEKHGIRLILGAEIEEALRI
;
A
#
# COMPACT_ATOMS: atom_id res chain seq x y z
N MET A 1 -44.12 103.80 -14.32
CA MET A 1 -43.61 103.68 -12.94
C MET A 1 -42.68 104.88 -12.71
N SER A 2 -42.91 105.72 -11.69
CA SER A 2 -42.04 106.88 -11.48
C SER A 2 -40.63 106.41 -11.09
N LEU A 3 -39.61 107.18 -11.48
CA LEU A 3 -38.21 106.89 -11.12
C LEU A 3 -38.04 106.78 -9.59
N ASP A 4 -38.89 107.49 -8.84
CA ASP A 4 -38.88 107.52 -7.37
C ASP A 4 -39.34 106.20 -6.76
N LEU A 5 -40.36 105.53 -7.32
CA LEU A 5 -40.81 104.23 -6.81
C LEU A 5 -39.74 103.14 -6.97
N LYS A 6 -38.98 103.17 -8.08
CA LYS A 6 -37.88 102.22 -8.30
C LYS A 6 -36.76 102.41 -7.29
N LYS A 7 -36.38 103.67 -7.01
CA LYS A 7 -35.36 104.01 -6.00
C LYS A 7 -35.80 103.58 -4.60
N GLU A 8 -37.05 103.87 -4.26
CA GLU A 8 -37.62 103.48 -2.97
C GLU A 8 -37.68 101.96 -2.79
N PHE A 9 -38.10 101.22 -3.83
CA PHE A 9 -38.13 99.76 -3.82
C PHE A 9 -36.75 99.13 -3.62
N LEU A 10 -35.72 99.66 -4.29
CA LEU A 10 -34.34 99.19 -4.12
C LEU A 10 -33.79 99.53 -2.73
N ARG A 11 -34.05 100.74 -2.23
CA ARG A 11 -33.68 101.13 -0.86
C ARG A 11 -34.30 100.18 0.17
N LEU A 12 -35.59 99.87 0.05
CA LEU A 12 -36.26 98.91 0.95
C LEU A 12 -35.70 97.50 0.83
N LEU A 13 -35.29 97.03 -0.35
CA LEU A 13 -34.60 95.74 -0.47
C LEU A 13 -33.23 95.72 0.23
N GLU A 14 -32.53 96.84 0.29
CA GLU A 14 -31.22 96.94 0.93
C GLU A 14 -31.34 97.10 2.45
N GLU A 15 -32.19 98.02 2.91
CA GLU A 15 -32.29 98.47 4.30
C GLU A 15 -33.36 97.73 5.12
N ASP A 16 -34.46 97.29 4.51
CA ASP A 16 -35.57 96.60 5.18
C ASP A 16 -35.51 95.09 4.94
N GLU A 17 -35.07 94.37 5.97
CA GLU A 17 -34.91 92.92 5.95
C GLU A 17 -36.25 92.19 5.78
N GLU A 18 -37.33 92.66 6.42
CA GLU A 18 -38.65 92.02 6.35
C GLU A 18 -39.24 92.18 4.95
N PHE A 19 -39.12 93.37 4.36
CA PHE A 19 -39.53 93.62 2.98
C PHE A 19 -38.72 92.78 1.99
N ARG A 20 -37.39 92.68 2.15
CA ARG A 20 -36.52 91.86 1.32
C ARG A 20 -36.91 90.38 1.35
N TYR A 21 -37.17 89.81 2.53
CA TYR A 21 -37.62 88.41 2.63
C TYR A 21 -39.02 88.19 2.08
N ALA A 22 -39.94 89.14 2.28
CA ALA A 22 -41.28 89.06 1.71
C ALA A 22 -41.25 89.04 0.17
N VAL A 23 -40.44 89.91 -0.44
CA VAL A 23 -40.22 89.94 -1.89
C VAL A 23 -39.56 88.63 -2.35
N ALA A 24 -38.46 88.20 -1.70
CA ALA A 24 -37.76 86.95 -2.01
C ALA A 24 -38.67 85.72 -1.93
N GLY A 25 -39.60 85.70 -0.97
CA GLY A 25 -40.62 84.65 -0.86
C GLY A 25 -41.63 84.68 -2.01
N ARG A 26 -42.17 85.86 -2.37
CA ARG A 26 -43.16 85.99 -3.46
C ARG A 26 -42.59 85.67 -4.84
N ILE A 27 -41.32 86.01 -5.09
CA ILE A 27 -40.66 85.75 -6.38
C ILE A 27 -39.97 84.38 -6.43
N GLY A 28 -40.12 83.55 -5.39
CA GLY A 28 -39.67 82.15 -5.38
C GLY A 28 -38.20 81.91 -5.05
N ILE A 29 -37.41 82.94 -4.73
CA ILE A 29 -35.99 82.79 -4.37
C ILE A 29 -35.83 81.89 -3.14
N LEU A 30 -36.71 82.02 -2.13
CA LEU A 30 -36.66 81.16 -0.95
C LEU A 30 -36.93 79.68 -1.26
N GLU A 31 -37.74 79.38 -2.27
CA GLU A 31 -37.99 77.98 -2.68
C GLU A 31 -36.81 77.41 -3.47
N ILE A 32 -36.16 78.23 -4.31
CA ILE A 32 -34.95 77.85 -5.03
C ILE A 32 -33.81 77.53 -4.04
N LEU A 33 -33.59 78.38 -3.04
CA LEU A 33 -32.57 78.15 -2.00
C LEU A 33 -32.80 76.83 -1.26
N LYS A 34 -34.03 76.56 -0.81
CA LYS A 34 -34.38 75.28 -0.17
C LYS A 34 -34.11 74.06 -1.06
N ARG A 35 -34.38 74.18 -2.37
CA ARG A 35 -34.06 73.10 -3.34
C ARG A 35 -32.55 72.96 -3.55
N MET A 36 -31.79 74.06 -3.52
CA MET A 36 -30.33 74.02 -3.58
C MET A 36 -29.75 73.32 -2.34
N ASP A 37 -30.22 73.67 -1.13
CA ASP A 37 -29.80 73.01 0.11
C ASP A 37 -30.08 71.50 0.06
N ALA A 38 -31.29 71.12 -0.39
CA ALA A 38 -31.66 69.71 -0.54
C ALA A 38 -30.85 68.98 -1.63
N LEU A 39 -30.37 69.67 -2.66
CA LEU A 39 -29.49 69.11 -3.68
C LEU A 39 -28.06 68.94 -3.15
N GLU A 40 -27.56 69.90 -2.37
CA GLU A 40 -26.27 69.82 -1.69
C GLU A 40 -26.23 68.62 -0.74
N GLU A 41 -27.25 68.45 0.12
CA GLU A 41 -27.36 67.28 0.99
C GLU A 41 -27.39 65.95 0.21
N ARG A 42 -28.08 65.91 -0.94
CA ARG A 42 -28.11 64.71 -1.79
C ARG A 42 -26.74 64.44 -2.42
N MET A 43 -26.04 65.49 -2.83
CA MET A 43 -24.69 65.38 -3.39
C MET A 43 -23.72 64.85 -2.34
N ASP A 44 -23.78 65.34 -1.10
CA ASP A 44 -22.96 64.85 0.01
C ASP A 44 -23.20 63.36 0.28
N ARG A 45 -24.47 62.93 0.33
CA ARG A 45 -24.81 61.49 0.48
C ARG A 45 -24.29 60.64 -0.67
N LEU A 46 -24.29 61.16 -1.90
CA LEU A 46 -23.73 60.45 -3.05
C LEU A 46 -22.21 60.32 -2.92
N TRP A 47 -21.51 61.36 -2.48
CA TRP A 47 -20.07 61.31 -2.21
C TRP A 47 -19.71 60.31 -1.11
N GLU A 48 -20.47 60.28 -0.01
CA GLU A 48 -20.28 59.29 1.05
C GLU A 48 -20.47 57.86 0.55
N ASN A 49 -21.53 57.60 -0.23
CA ASN A 49 -21.77 56.29 -0.81
C ASN A 49 -20.70 55.90 -1.82
N GLN A 50 -20.22 56.85 -2.62
CA GLN A 50 -19.14 56.61 -3.56
C GLN A 50 -17.83 56.25 -2.85
N ASN A 51 -17.52 56.92 -1.74
CA ASN A 51 -16.35 56.59 -0.91
C ASN A 51 -16.44 55.18 -0.32
N LYS A 52 -17.61 54.78 0.20
CA LYS A 52 -17.83 53.40 0.68
C LYS A 52 -17.62 52.36 -0.42
N LEU A 53 -18.12 52.61 -1.64
CA LEU A 53 -17.90 51.72 -2.78
C LEU A 53 -16.40 51.62 -3.14
N TRP A 54 -15.65 52.72 -3.08
CA TRP A 54 -14.20 52.69 -3.30
C TRP A 54 -13.46 51.85 -2.26
N GLU A 55 -13.89 51.90 -1.00
CA GLU A 55 -13.35 51.06 0.06
C GLU A 55 -13.65 49.57 -0.18
N GLU A 56 -14.89 49.22 -0.53
CA GLU A 56 -15.26 47.84 -0.89
C GLU A 56 -14.44 47.31 -2.07
N VAL A 57 -14.28 48.12 -3.13
CA VAL A 57 -13.45 47.76 -4.29
C VAL A 57 -11.99 47.55 -3.88
N ARG A 58 -11.45 48.35 -2.97
CA ARG A 58 -10.09 48.16 -2.43
C ARG A 58 -9.99 46.82 -1.70
N TYR A 59 -10.93 46.51 -0.80
CA TYR A 59 -10.94 45.24 -0.07
C TYR A 59 -11.06 44.03 -1.00
N LEU A 60 -11.90 44.11 -2.04
CA LEU A 60 -12.01 43.05 -3.04
C LEU A 60 -10.70 42.82 -3.80
N ARG A 61 -10.00 43.90 -4.19
CA ARG A 61 -8.68 43.79 -4.84
C ARG A 61 -7.64 43.15 -3.93
N GLU A 62 -7.62 43.50 -2.66
CA GLU A 62 -6.72 42.87 -1.68
C GLU A 62 -7.02 41.38 -1.51
N GLY A 63 -8.31 41.01 -1.44
CA GLY A 63 -8.75 39.62 -1.40
C GLY A 63 -8.31 38.84 -2.65
N GLN A 64 -8.46 39.44 -3.83
CA GLN A 64 -8.04 38.84 -5.10
C GLN A 64 -6.52 38.61 -5.14
N ASN A 65 -5.72 39.56 -4.65
CA ASN A 65 -4.26 39.42 -4.59
C ASN A 65 -3.85 38.25 -3.68
N ARG A 66 -4.48 38.10 -2.51
CA ARG A 66 -4.22 36.97 -1.60
C ARG A 66 -4.58 35.61 -2.23
N LEU A 67 -5.65 35.57 -3.02
CA LEU A 67 -6.02 34.36 -3.77
C LEU A 67 -4.96 34.01 -4.82
N TRP A 68 -4.45 35.00 -5.56
CA TRP A 68 -3.36 34.79 -6.53
C TRP A 68 -2.09 34.27 -5.87
N GLU A 69 -1.68 34.83 -4.72
CA GLU A 69 -0.54 34.33 -3.95
C GLU A 69 -0.74 32.89 -3.50
N SER A 70 -1.94 32.55 -3.03
CA SER A 70 -2.28 31.19 -2.60
C SER A 70 -2.25 30.21 -3.77
N LEU A 71 -2.77 30.61 -4.94
CA LEU A 71 -2.73 29.81 -6.15
C LEU A 71 -1.29 29.55 -6.62
N ASN A 72 -0.41 30.57 -6.56
CA ASN A 72 1.00 30.40 -6.90
C ASN A 72 1.69 29.38 -5.98
N ARG A 73 1.43 29.44 -4.66
CA ARG A 73 1.97 28.45 -3.70
C ARG A 73 1.47 27.03 -3.98
N LEU A 74 0.22 26.89 -4.40
CA LEU A 74 -0.34 25.60 -4.82
C LEU A 74 0.38 25.08 -6.06
N TRP A 75 0.60 25.90 -7.08
CA TRP A 75 1.35 25.51 -8.27
C TRP A 75 2.78 25.06 -7.95
N GLU A 76 3.49 25.77 -7.08
CA GLU A 76 4.82 25.35 -6.60
C GLU A 76 4.79 24.01 -5.85
N SER A 77 3.71 23.75 -5.12
CA SER A 77 3.53 22.49 -4.38
C SER A 77 3.25 21.33 -5.34
N VAL A 78 2.39 21.55 -6.35
CA VAL A 78 2.12 20.58 -7.41
C VAL A 78 3.40 20.22 -8.15
N LYS A 79 4.19 21.22 -8.55
CA LYS A 79 5.47 20.98 -9.24
C LYS A 79 6.44 20.13 -8.40
N ARG A 80 6.55 20.42 -7.09
CA ARG A 80 7.37 19.61 -6.17
C ARG A 80 6.87 18.17 -6.05
N LEU A 81 5.55 17.95 -6.09
CA LEU A 81 4.97 16.61 -6.07
C LEU A 81 5.31 15.84 -7.36
N GLU A 82 5.22 16.48 -8.53
CA GLU A 82 5.61 15.87 -9.81
C GLU A 82 7.10 15.49 -9.83
N GLU A 83 7.98 16.36 -9.36
CA GLU A 83 9.42 16.08 -9.23
C GLU A 83 9.69 14.88 -8.31
N ASN A 84 9.02 14.82 -7.16
CA ASN A 84 9.14 13.68 -6.24
C ASN A 84 8.59 12.38 -6.85
N GLN A 85 7.48 12.45 -7.59
CA GLN A 85 6.91 11.29 -8.27
C GLN A 85 7.87 10.74 -9.32
N ASN A 86 8.53 11.60 -10.10
CA ASN A 86 9.54 11.18 -11.08
C ASN A 86 10.72 10.47 -10.41
N ARG A 87 11.22 11.00 -9.28
CA ARG A 87 12.29 10.34 -8.51
C ARG A 87 11.88 8.97 -7.96
N LEU A 88 10.62 8.80 -7.55
CA LEU A 88 10.10 7.50 -7.13
C LEU A 88 10.08 6.50 -8.28
N TRP A 89 9.67 6.93 -9.48
CA TRP A 89 9.70 6.08 -10.67
C TRP A 89 11.11 5.63 -11.05
N GLU A 90 12.09 6.52 -10.97
CA GLU A 90 13.50 6.17 -11.19
C GLU A 90 13.99 5.12 -10.18
N ASN A 91 13.67 5.31 -8.89
CA ASN A 91 14.06 4.36 -7.85
C ASN A 91 13.40 2.98 -8.02
N ILE A 92 12.11 2.94 -8.36
CA ILE A 92 11.40 1.69 -8.67
C ILE A 92 12.07 0.98 -9.85
N THR A 93 12.50 1.72 -10.87
CA THR A 93 13.17 1.15 -12.05
C THR A 93 14.49 0.48 -11.67
N LYS A 94 15.32 1.14 -10.83
CA LYS A 94 16.57 0.56 -10.32
C LYS A 94 16.32 -0.70 -9.48
N LEU A 95 15.31 -0.68 -8.60
CA LEU A 95 14.94 -1.86 -7.82
C LEU A 95 14.53 -3.04 -8.72
N TRP A 96 13.82 -2.78 -9.82
CA TRP A 96 13.50 -3.84 -10.79
C TRP A 96 14.74 -4.43 -11.46
N GLU A 97 15.73 -3.61 -11.78
CA GLU A 97 17.01 -4.08 -12.32
C GLU A 97 17.78 -4.94 -11.30
N GLU A 98 17.85 -4.51 -10.04
CA GLU A 98 18.48 -5.27 -8.95
C GLU A 98 17.79 -6.61 -8.70
N VAL A 99 16.45 -6.63 -8.66
CA VAL A 99 15.67 -7.87 -8.52
C VAL A 99 15.91 -8.81 -9.70
N LYS A 100 16.03 -8.29 -10.92
CA LYS A 100 16.35 -9.09 -12.11
C LYS A 100 17.76 -9.68 -12.02
N ALA A 101 18.74 -8.90 -11.59
CA ALA A 101 20.11 -9.37 -11.39
C ALA A 101 20.17 -10.48 -10.32
N LEU A 102 19.50 -10.28 -9.18
CA LEU A 102 19.42 -11.27 -8.11
C LEU A 102 18.77 -12.58 -8.58
N ARG A 103 17.70 -12.49 -9.39
CA ARG A 103 17.06 -13.67 -10.01
C ARG A 103 18.03 -14.44 -10.89
N GLU A 104 18.87 -13.75 -11.67
CA GLU A 104 19.86 -14.38 -12.54
C GLU A 104 21.00 -15.03 -11.74
N GLU A 105 21.49 -14.38 -10.69
CA GLU A 105 22.49 -14.97 -9.78
C GLU A 105 21.93 -16.20 -9.07
N TYR A 106 20.70 -16.12 -8.59
CA TYR A 106 19.99 -17.26 -8.01
C TYR A 106 19.90 -18.41 -9.01
N ARG A 107 19.54 -18.13 -10.28
CA ARG A 107 19.49 -19.12 -11.37
C ARG A 107 20.84 -19.80 -11.63
N LYS A 108 21.94 -19.06 -11.55
CA LYS A 108 23.29 -19.61 -11.70
C LYS A 108 23.66 -20.52 -10.53
N LEU A 109 23.53 -20.03 -9.29
CA LEU A 109 23.83 -20.81 -8.08
C LEU A 109 23.04 -22.13 -8.07
N ARG A 110 21.76 -22.03 -8.38
CA ARG A 110 20.83 -23.14 -8.57
C ARG A 110 21.33 -24.19 -9.56
N ASN A 111 21.80 -23.78 -10.75
CA ASN A 111 22.35 -24.71 -11.74
C ASN A 111 23.64 -25.40 -11.23
N TYR A 112 24.51 -24.66 -10.53
CA TYR A 112 25.72 -25.24 -9.92
C TYR A 112 25.40 -26.29 -8.85
N VAL A 113 24.41 -26.00 -7.99
CA VAL A 113 23.96 -26.94 -6.94
C VAL A 113 23.40 -28.22 -7.56
N VAL A 114 22.53 -28.11 -8.57
CA VAL A 114 21.95 -29.29 -9.25
C VAL A 114 23.02 -30.13 -9.93
N ALA A 115 23.94 -29.49 -10.65
CA ALA A 115 25.05 -30.18 -11.31
C ALA A 115 25.94 -30.91 -10.28
N GLY A 116 26.35 -30.21 -9.22
CA GLY A 116 27.17 -30.80 -8.15
C GLY A 116 26.49 -32.00 -7.47
N PHE A 117 25.18 -31.95 -7.22
CA PHE A 117 24.46 -33.09 -6.67
C PHE A 117 24.33 -34.26 -7.64
N SER A 118 24.19 -34.00 -8.94
CA SER A 118 24.21 -35.06 -9.95
C SER A 118 25.56 -35.76 -10.01
N ASP A 119 26.65 -34.99 -9.93
CA ASP A 119 28.01 -35.51 -9.90
C ASP A 119 28.27 -36.33 -8.64
N LEU A 120 27.86 -35.83 -7.46
CA LEU A 120 27.96 -36.56 -6.18
C LEU A 120 27.14 -37.85 -6.17
N ARG A 121 25.93 -37.85 -6.74
CA ARG A 121 25.12 -39.07 -6.87
C ARG A 121 25.85 -40.11 -7.70
N SER A 122 26.51 -39.70 -8.78
CA SER A 122 27.23 -40.58 -9.69
C SER A 122 28.56 -41.09 -9.12
N ALA A 123 29.31 -40.22 -8.42
CA ALA A 123 30.63 -40.54 -7.89
C ALA A 123 30.61 -41.24 -6.53
N LEU A 124 29.64 -40.90 -5.66
CA LEU A 124 29.58 -41.36 -4.26
C LEU A 124 28.37 -42.24 -3.95
N GLY A 125 27.47 -42.47 -4.91
CA GLY A 125 26.28 -43.33 -4.71
C GLY A 125 25.24 -42.76 -3.75
N VAL A 126 25.21 -41.45 -3.54
CA VAL A 126 24.26 -40.79 -2.63
C VAL A 126 22.81 -41.01 -3.08
N THR A 127 21.98 -41.60 -2.20
CA THR A 127 20.57 -41.88 -2.50
C THR A 127 19.67 -40.67 -2.25
N PHE A 128 18.47 -40.67 -2.84
CA PHE A 128 17.46 -39.62 -2.59
C PHE A 128 17.04 -39.56 -1.11
N GLU A 129 17.04 -40.70 -0.42
CA GLU A 129 16.75 -40.77 1.02
C GLU A 129 17.83 -40.07 1.85
N MET A 130 19.10 -40.24 1.49
CA MET A 130 20.21 -39.56 2.16
C MET A 130 20.10 -38.03 1.97
N GLN A 131 19.67 -37.58 0.78
CA GLN A 131 19.40 -36.17 0.51
C GLN A 131 18.22 -35.65 1.35
N ALA A 132 17.12 -36.39 1.42
CA ALA A 132 15.96 -36.03 2.23
C ALA A 132 16.30 -35.98 3.73
N ALA A 133 17.16 -36.89 4.22
CA ALA A 133 17.65 -36.89 5.59
C ALA A 133 18.50 -35.65 5.91
N SER A 134 19.47 -35.32 5.06
CA SER A 134 20.30 -34.10 5.25
C SER A 134 19.48 -32.82 5.20
N TYR A 135 18.52 -32.71 4.26
CA TYR A 135 17.63 -31.57 4.20
C TYR A 135 16.76 -31.45 5.47
N LEU A 136 16.19 -32.57 5.93
CA LEU A 136 15.39 -32.58 7.14
C LEU A 136 16.22 -32.21 8.38
N GLN A 137 17.49 -32.64 8.43
CA GLN A 137 18.41 -32.27 9.51
C GLN A 137 18.68 -30.75 9.54
N LEU A 138 18.88 -30.11 8.38
CA LEU A 138 19.01 -28.65 8.27
C LEU A 138 17.73 -27.93 8.75
N VAL A 139 16.55 -28.43 8.36
CA VAL A 139 15.27 -27.88 8.83
C VAL A 139 15.15 -27.98 10.34
N LEU A 140 15.55 -29.11 10.94
CA LEU A 140 15.52 -29.30 12.38
C LEU A 140 16.52 -28.37 13.10
N GLU A 141 17.71 -28.16 12.54
CA GLU A 141 18.69 -27.20 13.06
C GLU A 141 18.13 -25.78 13.08
N GLN A 142 17.47 -25.34 12.00
CA GLN A 142 16.80 -24.03 11.94
C GLN A 142 15.65 -23.91 12.94
N MET A 143 15.00 -25.03 13.28
CA MET A 143 13.98 -25.09 14.33
C MET A 143 14.57 -25.11 15.76
N GLY A 144 15.89 -25.02 15.90
CA GLY A 144 16.59 -25.01 17.18
C GLY A 144 17.10 -26.37 17.64
N TYR A 145 16.99 -27.41 16.81
CA TYR A 145 17.44 -28.77 17.13
C TYR A 145 18.78 -29.11 16.45
N GLY A 146 19.84 -28.35 16.76
CA GLY A 146 21.15 -28.50 16.11
C GLY A 146 21.88 -29.84 16.34
N LEU A 147 21.41 -30.67 17.28
CA LEU A 147 21.95 -32.01 17.54
C LEU A 147 21.06 -33.14 16.98
N ALA A 148 19.94 -32.80 16.33
CA ALA A 148 19.04 -33.80 15.75
C ALA A 148 19.77 -34.61 14.69
N ARG A 149 19.62 -35.93 14.74
CA ARG A 149 20.11 -36.86 13.70
C ARG A 149 18.92 -37.54 13.05
N VAL A 150 18.86 -37.45 11.72
CA VAL A 150 17.84 -38.10 10.91
C VAL A 150 18.46 -39.34 10.30
N GLU A 151 17.95 -40.50 10.68
CA GLU A 151 18.45 -41.80 10.25
C GLU A 151 17.30 -42.73 9.89
N ARG A 152 17.61 -43.86 9.25
CA ARG A 152 16.63 -44.91 8.99
C ARG A 152 16.39 -45.71 10.26
N LYS A 153 15.13 -46.08 10.52
CA LYS A 153 14.78 -46.91 11.68
C LYS A 153 13.90 -48.09 11.30
N PHE A 154 14.12 -49.22 11.95
CA PHE A 154 13.25 -50.39 11.87
C PHE A 154 12.52 -50.55 13.20
N LEU A 155 11.20 -50.70 13.13
CA LEU A 155 10.35 -50.96 14.29
C LEU A 155 9.57 -52.25 14.05
N VAL A 156 9.24 -52.96 15.14
CA VAL A 156 8.30 -54.08 15.08
C VAL A 156 6.95 -53.59 15.58
N HIS A 157 5.91 -53.77 14.78
CA HIS A 157 4.53 -53.41 15.11
C HIS A 157 3.59 -54.49 14.58
N ASP A 158 2.72 -55.02 15.45
CA ASP A 158 1.79 -56.11 15.13
C ASP A 158 2.42 -57.36 14.49
N GLY A 159 3.68 -57.64 14.82
CA GLY A 159 4.43 -58.79 14.29
C GLY A 159 5.16 -58.52 12.97
N ASP A 160 4.93 -57.36 12.34
CA ASP A 160 5.59 -56.95 11.11
C ASP A 160 6.77 -55.99 11.38
N VAL A 161 7.82 -56.09 10.56
CA VAL A 161 8.95 -55.14 10.59
C VAL A 161 8.61 -53.95 9.70
N ILE A 162 8.43 -52.78 10.30
CA ILE A 162 8.18 -51.51 9.63
C ILE A 162 9.49 -50.73 9.50
N GLU A 163 9.87 -50.45 8.26
CA GLU A 163 10.96 -49.53 7.92
C GLU A 163 10.45 -48.10 7.87
N ILE A 164 11.16 -47.18 8.54
CA ILE A 164 10.94 -45.73 8.53
C ILE A 164 12.14 -45.09 7.87
N ASN A 165 11.92 -44.43 6.73
CA ASN A 165 12.99 -43.88 5.90
C ASN A 165 13.67 -42.67 6.56
N LEU A 166 12.90 -41.81 7.22
CA LEU A 166 13.39 -40.65 7.96
C LEU A 166 12.90 -40.70 9.40
N PHE A 167 13.80 -40.87 10.36
CA PHE A 167 13.45 -40.91 11.77
C PHE A 167 14.42 -40.05 12.58
N CYS A 168 13.86 -39.25 13.50
CA CYS A 168 14.62 -38.60 14.57
C CYS A 168 13.91 -38.89 15.89
N GLU A 169 14.64 -39.25 16.94
CA GLU A 169 14.04 -39.51 18.25
C GLU A 169 13.80 -38.22 19.04
N GLU A 170 14.75 -37.28 18.94
CA GLU A 170 14.77 -35.99 19.64
C GLU A 170 15.15 -34.86 18.68
N PRO A 171 14.17 -34.05 18.21
CA PRO A 171 12.73 -34.19 18.45
C PRO A 171 12.16 -35.41 17.73
N LEU A 172 11.00 -35.90 18.16
CA LEU A 172 10.37 -37.04 17.50
C LEU A 172 9.89 -36.62 16.10
N VAL A 173 10.48 -37.21 15.06
CA VAL A 173 10.18 -36.93 13.65
C VAL A 173 10.04 -38.24 12.91
N VAL A 174 9.03 -38.31 12.05
CA VAL A 174 8.76 -39.49 11.22
C VAL A 174 8.57 -39.03 9.79
N GLY A 175 9.24 -39.67 8.85
CA GLY A 175 9.05 -39.36 7.45
C GLY A 175 9.19 -40.55 6.51
N GLU A 176 8.54 -40.39 5.37
CA GLU A 176 8.53 -41.32 4.26
C GLU A 176 9.15 -40.66 3.03
N VAL A 177 9.88 -41.45 2.25
CA VAL A 177 10.56 -41.03 1.03
C VAL A 177 10.07 -41.89 -0.13
N THR A 178 9.47 -41.26 -1.12
CA THR A 178 8.92 -41.91 -2.32
C THR A 178 9.61 -41.37 -3.57
N LEU A 179 10.09 -42.25 -4.45
CA LEU A 179 10.80 -41.80 -5.66
C LEU A 179 9.86 -41.26 -6.74
N THR A 180 8.69 -41.86 -6.94
CA THR A 180 7.79 -41.47 -8.02
C THR A 180 6.35 -41.75 -7.65
N VAL A 181 5.46 -40.79 -7.91
CA VAL A 181 4.00 -40.91 -7.76
C VAL A 181 3.34 -40.43 -9.05
N ARG A 182 2.61 -41.30 -9.74
CA ARG A 182 2.08 -41.04 -11.08
C ARG A 182 0.58 -40.78 -11.14
N SER A 183 -0.18 -41.18 -10.11
CA SER A 183 -1.63 -41.04 -10.07
C SER A 183 -2.14 -40.56 -8.70
N GLU A 184 -3.40 -40.14 -8.65
CA GLU A 184 -4.06 -39.80 -7.38
C GLU A 184 -4.15 -41.00 -6.42
N GLU A 185 -4.38 -42.22 -6.93
CA GLU A 185 -4.44 -43.42 -6.09
C GLU A 185 -3.07 -43.76 -5.49
N GLU A 186 -1.98 -43.55 -6.24
CA GLU A 186 -0.62 -43.63 -5.68
C GLU A 186 -0.42 -42.57 -4.59
N ALA A 187 -0.83 -41.32 -4.83
CA ALA A 187 -0.69 -40.24 -3.84
C ALA A 187 -1.37 -40.58 -2.50
N VAL A 188 -2.61 -41.07 -2.55
CA VAL A 188 -3.36 -41.47 -1.34
C VAL A 188 -2.69 -42.65 -0.64
N ARG A 189 -2.15 -43.62 -1.39
CA ARG A 189 -1.44 -44.77 -0.82
C ARG A 189 -0.16 -44.36 -0.10
N GLU A 190 0.63 -43.44 -0.66
CA GLU A 190 1.86 -42.97 -0.04
C GLU A 190 1.59 -42.20 1.27
N VAL A 191 0.57 -41.34 1.29
CA VAL A 191 0.15 -40.66 2.53
C VAL A 191 -0.35 -41.66 3.56
N SER A 192 -1.16 -42.63 3.15
CA SER A 192 -1.66 -43.69 4.04
C SER A 192 -0.53 -44.55 4.63
N LYS A 193 0.54 -44.80 3.85
CA LYS A 193 1.72 -45.53 4.31
C LYS A 193 2.47 -44.76 5.39
N LEU A 194 2.62 -43.44 5.24
CA LEU A 194 3.21 -42.60 6.28
C LEU A 194 2.35 -42.57 7.56
N LEU A 195 1.02 -42.49 7.43
CA LEU A 195 0.11 -42.50 8.59
C LEU A 195 0.27 -43.78 9.42
N LYS A 196 0.30 -44.96 8.78
CA LYS A 196 0.55 -46.24 9.48
C LYS A 196 1.88 -46.24 10.25
N ARG A 197 2.91 -45.62 9.70
CA ARG A 197 4.23 -45.51 10.37
C ARG A 197 4.19 -44.55 11.54
N ILE A 198 3.46 -43.45 11.41
CA ILE A 198 3.23 -42.51 12.52
C ILE A 198 2.51 -43.24 13.66
N GLU A 199 1.48 -44.04 13.38
CA GLU A 199 0.77 -44.84 14.38
C GLU A 199 1.70 -45.83 15.10
N ALA A 200 2.54 -46.55 14.36
CA ALA A 200 3.53 -47.46 14.94
C ALA A 200 4.53 -46.74 15.85
N VAL A 201 5.02 -45.56 15.43
CA VAL A 201 5.93 -44.73 16.23
C VAL A 201 5.23 -44.19 17.48
N VAL A 202 4.00 -43.69 17.36
CA VAL A 202 3.21 -43.20 18.49
C VAL A 202 2.98 -44.31 19.51
N SER A 203 2.64 -45.52 19.05
CA SER A 203 2.46 -46.70 19.91
C SER A 203 3.75 -47.08 20.65
N ARG A 204 4.91 -46.93 20.01
CA ARG A 204 6.21 -47.28 20.59
C ARG A 204 6.77 -46.24 21.57
N TYR A 205 6.52 -44.96 21.30
CA TYR A 205 7.13 -43.82 22.00
C TYR A 205 6.18 -43.05 22.91
N GLY A 206 4.87 -43.31 22.84
CA GLY A 206 3.86 -42.69 23.70
C GLY A 206 3.64 -41.19 23.46
N ARG A 207 4.22 -40.62 22.40
CA ARG A 207 4.10 -39.19 22.05
C ARG A 207 3.94 -39.02 20.54
N ARG A 208 3.28 -37.93 20.12
CA ARG A 208 3.13 -37.60 18.70
C ARG A 208 4.42 -36.99 18.15
N PRO A 209 4.76 -37.27 16.87
CA PRO A 209 5.87 -36.59 16.21
C PRO A 209 5.65 -35.08 16.19
N VAL A 210 6.70 -34.31 16.44
CA VAL A 210 6.73 -32.85 16.28
C VAL A 210 6.61 -32.48 14.81
N LEU A 211 7.15 -33.33 13.93
CA LEU A 211 7.08 -33.14 12.49
C LEU A 211 6.86 -34.50 11.80
N SER A 212 5.91 -34.53 10.87
CA SER A 212 5.67 -35.67 9.98
C SER A 212 5.96 -35.24 8.54
N VAL A 213 6.80 -35.97 7.81
CA VAL A 213 7.32 -35.53 6.51
C VAL A 213 7.06 -36.56 5.43
N LEU A 214 6.54 -36.14 4.29
CA LEU A 214 6.48 -36.96 3.08
C LEU A 214 7.33 -36.31 1.99
N SER A 215 8.43 -36.95 1.60
CA SER A 215 9.34 -36.47 0.55
C SER A 215 9.12 -37.28 -0.72
N VAL A 216 8.68 -36.63 -1.80
CA VAL A 216 8.38 -37.30 -3.07
C VAL A 216 9.25 -36.74 -4.19
N ALA A 217 10.17 -37.52 -4.75
CA ALA A 217 11.14 -37.00 -5.73
C ALA A 217 10.47 -36.51 -7.02
N ARG A 218 9.50 -37.27 -7.57
CA ARG A 218 8.79 -36.91 -8.80
C ARG A 218 7.31 -37.22 -8.67
N ALA A 219 6.48 -36.25 -9.04
CA ALA A 219 5.03 -36.42 -9.12
C ALA A 219 4.48 -35.83 -10.41
N THR A 220 3.47 -36.45 -11.00
CA THR A 220 2.67 -35.81 -12.06
C THR A 220 1.89 -34.63 -11.47
N PRO A 221 1.49 -33.62 -12.25
CA PRO A 221 0.75 -32.46 -11.73
C PRO A 221 -0.52 -32.85 -10.95
N GLU A 222 -1.28 -33.82 -11.46
CA GLU A 222 -2.48 -34.37 -10.81
C GLU A 222 -2.14 -35.04 -9.46
N ALA A 223 -1.14 -35.92 -9.45
CA ALA A 223 -0.70 -36.57 -8.21
C ALA A 223 -0.13 -35.58 -7.19
N ALA A 224 0.59 -34.55 -7.63
CA ALA A 224 1.13 -33.50 -6.78
C ALA A 224 0.01 -32.70 -6.11
N GLN A 225 -1.03 -32.32 -6.85
CA GLN A 225 -2.19 -31.65 -6.30
C GLN A 225 -2.90 -32.53 -5.27
N LYS A 226 -3.04 -33.82 -5.56
CA LYS A 226 -3.61 -34.79 -4.61
C LYS A 226 -2.77 -34.93 -3.34
N LEU A 227 -1.46 -35.12 -3.47
CA LEU A 227 -0.52 -35.21 -2.35
C LEU A 227 -0.63 -33.98 -1.44
N ARG A 228 -0.69 -32.77 -2.00
CA ARG A 228 -0.86 -31.53 -1.21
C ARG A 228 -2.14 -31.57 -0.39
N SER A 229 -3.27 -31.85 -1.06
CA SER A 229 -4.57 -31.86 -0.39
C SER A 229 -4.65 -32.91 0.72
N GLU A 230 -4.02 -34.06 0.54
CA GLU A 230 -4.08 -35.16 1.49
C GLU A 230 -3.08 -34.99 2.64
N ALA A 231 -1.90 -34.45 2.36
CA ALA A 231 -0.91 -34.10 3.37
C ALA A 231 -1.41 -32.99 4.30
N GLU A 232 -2.06 -31.96 3.75
CA GLU A 232 -2.62 -30.83 4.52
C GLU A 232 -3.69 -31.31 5.52
N LYS A 233 -4.61 -32.18 5.09
CA LYS A 233 -5.64 -32.78 5.96
C LYS A 233 -5.06 -33.48 7.20
N HIS A 234 -3.87 -34.06 7.06
CA HIS A 234 -3.24 -34.87 8.11
C HIS A 234 -2.09 -34.16 8.82
N GLY A 235 -1.85 -32.87 8.53
CA GLY A 235 -0.74 -32.11 9.11
C GLY A 235 0.64 -32.64 8.72
N ILE A 236 0.75 -33.27 7.55
CA ILE A 236 2.01 -33.80 7.00
C ILE A 236 2.69 -32.70 6.20
N ARG A 237 3.98 -32.49 6.45
CA ARG A 237 4.82 -31.61 5.65
C ARG A 237 5.24 -32.34 4.38
N LEU A 238 4.63 -31.98 3.26
CA LEU A 238 5.00 -32.49 1.94
C LEU A 238 6.24 -31.75 1.42
N ILE A 239 7.20 -32.49 0.88
CA ILE A 239 8.35 -31.99 0.15
C ILE A 239 8.32 -32.63 -1.23
N LEU A 240 7.95 -31.86 -2.26
CA LEU A 240 8.01 -32.36 -3.63
C LEU A 240 9.39 -32.06 -4.22
N GLY A 241 10.05 -33.08 -4.76
CA GLY A 241 11.25 -32.91 -5.58
C GLY A 241 10.97 -32.09 -6.83
N ALA A 242 9.72 -32.05 -7.30
CA ALA A 242 9.25 -31.10 -8.32
C ALA A 242 9.19 -29.65 -7.82
N GLU A 243 8.95 -29.36 -6.54
CA GLU A 243 9.05 -28.00 -5.98
C GLU A 243 10.50 -27.61 -5.76
N ILE A 244 11.37 -28.58 -5.45
CA ILE A 244 12.81 -28.40 -5.52
C ILE A 244 13.17 -28.10 -6.99
N GLU A 245 12.75 -28.90 -7.98
CA GLU A 245 13.01 -28.70 -9.42
C GLU A 245 12.32 -27.47 -10.06
N GLU A 246 11.15 -27.01 -9.58
CA GLU A 246 10.40 -25.83 -10.05
C GLU A 246 10.92 -24.53 -9.40
N ALA A 247 11.29 -24.56 -8.11
CA ALA A 247 12.15 -23.52 -7.54
C ALA A 247 13.51 -23.47 -8.28
N LEU A 248 13.94 -24.61 -8.84
CA LEU A 248 15.09 -24.74 -9.73
C LEU A 248 14.76 -24.50 -11.25
N ARG A 249 13.57 -24.03 -11.66
CA ARG A 249 13.22 -23.83 -13.10
C ARG A 249 12.64 -22.48 -13.55
N ILE A 250 12.27 -21.56 -12.65
CA ILE A 250 11.80 -20.21 -13.05
C ILE A 250 12.95 -19.36 -13.59
#